data_AF-A0A8I2K7R0-F1
#
_entry.id   AF-A0A8I2K7R0-F1
#
_cell.length_a   1.000
_cell.length_b   1.000
_cell.length_c   1.000
_cell.angle_alpha   90.00
_cell.angle_beta   90.00
_cell.angle_gamma   90.00
#
_symmetry.space_group_name_H-M   'P 1'
#
loop_
_entity.id
_entity.type
_entity.pdbx_description
1 polymer ?
#
loop_
_entity_poly.entity_id
_entity_poly.type
_entity_poly.pdbx_seq_one_letter_code
_entity_poly.pdbx_strand_id
1 'polypeptide(L)'
;MKVIFLLVLALVPGIVLLYFILSMDRNEREPLGLVLKIMLLGALSVVVAAILEISIGYLPIYDNSILVNAVVIAFVRVAWVEELCKLGVVLLFAWKHKEFTEENDGIVYVGASALGFAMLENIFYVLGYGIGTGILRALTAMPLHCFTGVLMGYYVGLAKVSPDKNTRRSNIFKGFFLAYILHGVYDALLLTRTPAAILVFPLVVWLIIFGIKFLRKGQALSLARAAAAREVAPEAAAIQTQEILASASPKNQLWKIIISRTLLTLSALFWGLVLVGLLIKLEQFKSQIADVFLGAVILSFLPILIGVILETSYRRKKKLYEELQETTAAPQFKMPPAPVPAPASTPTYTYKYPYAYETASSFEAVSFALEASPPGQMWRIVVSRTLLTISALFWALLILAFLSKIEEYGTQWFNMIIGGMVFSFFPIYIGVLLEDSYRKRKKLFNKIKEPLMKLQAASIQTGKEIPAKVLTLSPPGQLWKIII
;
A
#
# COMPACT_ATOMS: atom_id res chain seq x y z
N MET A 1 26.57 -15.33 3.42
CA MET A 1 25.84 -14.56 2.37
C MET A 1 24.59 -15.27 1.86
N LYS A 2 24.62 -16.59 1.52
CA LYS A 2 23.44 -17.32 1.02
C LYS A 2 22.22 -17.29 1.96
N VAL A 3 22.40 -17.57 3.26
CA VAL A 3 21.28 -17.59 4.23
C VAL A 3 20.64 -16.21 4.41
N ILE A 4 21.44 -15.14 4.52
CA ILE A 4 20.93 -13.76 4.64
C ILE A 4 20.07 -13.41 3.42
N PHE A 5 20.53 -13.76 2.20
CA PHE A 5 19.75 -13.53 0.99
C PHE A 5 18.42 -14.29 0.98
N LEU A 6 18.40 -15.55 1.44
CA LEU A 6 17.16 -16.33 1.56
C LEU A 6 16.19 -15.71 2.57
N LEU A 7 16.69 -15.24 3.72
CA LEU A 7 15.86 -14.57 4.72
C LEU A 7 15.27 -13.26 4.18
N VAL A 8 16.06 -12.48 3.43
CA VAL A 8 15.57 -11.27 2.76
C VAL A 8 14.47 -11.62 1.75
N LEU A 9 14.67 -12.65 0.92
CA LEU A 9 13.67 -13.13 -0.04
C LEU A 9 12.38 -13.60 0.65
N ALA A 10 12.49 -14.21 1.83
CA ALA A 10 11.34 -14.68 2.58
C ALA A 10 10.53 -13.55 3.25
N LEU A 11 11.22 -12.53 3.77
CA LEU A 11 10.62 -11.48 4.61
C LEU A 11 10.15 -10.26 3.81
N VAL A 12 10.92 -9.81 2.83
CA VAL A 12 10.65 -8.54 2.11
C VAL A 12 9.27 -8.51 1.46
N PRO A 13 8.79 -9.56 0.75
CA PRO A 13 7.46 -9.53 0.14
C PRO A 13 6.37 -9.33 1.18
N GLY A 14 6.46 -9.98 2.34
CA GLY A 14 5.50 -9.84 3.43
C GLY A 14 5.48 -8.43 4.02
N ILE A 15 6.65 -7.82 4.23
CA ILE A 15 6.79 -6.43 4.71
C ILE A 15 6.21 -5.44 3.69
N VAL A 16 6.47 -5.63 2.39
CA VAL A 16 5.95 -4.78 1.33
C VAL A 16 4.42 -4.85 1.26
N LEU A 17 3.85 -6.05 1.40
CA LEU A 17 2.40 -6.26 1.42
C LEU A 17 1.75 -5.67 2.68
N LEU A 18 2.40 -5.77 3.83
CA LEU A 18 1.93 -5.11 5.06
C LEU A 18 1.92 -3.60 4.89
N TYR A 19 3.03 -3.03 4.38
CA TYR A 19 3.10 -1.61 4.06
C TYR A 19 2.01 -1.20 3.08
N PHE A 20 1.72 -2.03 2.06
CA PHE A 20 0.62 -1.78 1.14
C PHE A 20 -0.72 -1.67 1.87
N ILE A 21 -1.08 -2.64 2.73
CA ILE A 21 -2.31 -2.61 3.54
C ILE A 21 -2.36 -1.34 4.40
N LEU A 22 -1.30 -1.06 5.17
CA LEU A 22 -1.23 0.11 6.04
C LEU A 22 -1.24 1.44 5.27
N SER A 23 -0.73 1.48 4.04
CA SER A 23 -0.76 2.71 3.21
C SER A 23 -2.16 3.05 2.70
N MET A 24 -3.05 2.06 2.68
CA MET A 24 -4.45 2.20 2.30
C MET A 24 -5.33 2.60 3.48
N ASP A 25 -4.90 2.30 4.70
CA ASP A 25 -5.49 2.78 5.95
C ASP A 25 -5.00 4.21 6.27
N ARG A 26 -5.83 5.22 5.96
CA ARG A 26 -5.44 6.64 5.99
C ARG A 26 -6.22 7.49 6.97
N ASN A 27 -7.33 6.98 7.50
CA ASN A 27 -8.23 7.78 8.32
C ASN A 27 -7.93 7.62 9.81
N GLU A 28 -7.86 6.37 10.28
CA GLU A 28 -7.49 6.04 11.66
C GLU A 28 -6.42 4.96 11.62
N ARG A 29 -5.16 5.40 11.56
CA ARG A 29 -4.05 4.44 11.47
C ARG A 29 -3.94 3.64 12.75
N GLU A 30 -3.96 2.34 12.59
CA GLU A 30 -3.74 1.41 13.69
C GLU A 30 -2.35 1.59 14.32
N PRO A 31 -2.24 1.44 15.66
CA PRO A 31 -0.96 1.58 16.32
C PRO A 31 -0.02 0.48 15.85
N LEU A 32 1.10 0.87 15.23
CA LEU A 32 2.06 -0.06 14.63
C LEU A 32 2.52 -1.15 15.62
N GLY A 33 2.65 -0.82 16.91
CA GLY A 33 3.00 -1.80 17.94
C GLY A 33 2.02 -2.97 18.03
N LEU A 34 0.72 -2.71 17.91
CA LEU A 34 -0.31 -3.75 17.92
C LEU A 34 -0.32 -4.54 16.61
N VAL A 35 -0.20 -3.86 15.48
CA VAL A 35 -0.11 -4.52 14.16
C VAL A 35 1.08 -5.48 14.12
N LEU A 36 2.26 -5.03 14.56
CA LEU A 36 3.47 -5.85 14.64
C LEU A 36 3.31 -7.01 15.64
N LYS A 37 2.65 -6.78 16.79
CA LYS A 37 2.33 -7.85 17.75
C LYS A 37 1.44 -8.92 17.12
N ILE A 38 0.39 -8.54 16.40
CA ILE A 38 -0.50 -9.47 15.71
C ILE A 38 0.23 -10.21 14.59
N MET A 39 1.10 -9.53 13.85
CA MET A 39 1.97 -10.17 12.85
C MET A 39 2.90 -11.20 13.48
N LEU A 40 3.56 -10.89 14.60
CA LEU A 40 4.42 -11.83 15.31
C LEU A 40 3.62 -13.04 15.85
N LEU A 41 2.42 -12.81 16.39
CA LEU A 41 1.54 -13.90 16.84
C LEU A 41 1.03 -14.76 15.67
N GLY A 42 0.79 -14.15 14.51
CA GLY A 42 0.50 -14.85 13.26
C GLY A 42 1.66 -15.73 12.79
N ALA A 43 2.90 -15.24 12.91
CA ALA A 43 4.09 -16.06 12.66
C ALA A 43 4.16 -17.24 13.63
N LEU A 44 3.99 -17.01 14.94
CA LEU A 44 4.03 -18.06 15.95
C LEU A 44 2.92 -19.11 15.78
N SER A 45 1.78 -18.74 15.19
CA SER A 45 0.68 -19.70 14.96
C SER A 45 1.01 -20.74 13.88
N VAL A 46 2.08 -20.59 13.10
CA VAL A 46 2.64 -21.65 12.24
C VAL A 46 3.03 -22.88 13.06
N VAL A 47 3.56 -22.69 14.28
CA VAL A 47 3.93 -23.83 15.15
C VAL A 47 2.70 -24.62 15.57
N VAL A 48 1.61 -23.92 15.89
CA VAL A 48 0.32 -24.54 16.24
C VAL A 48 -0.26 -25.25 15.01
N ALA A 49 -0.24 -24.60 13.85
CA ALA A 49 -0.69 -25.19 12.59
C ALA A 49 0.08 -26.47 12.25
N ALA A 50 1.40 -26.45 12.35
CA ALA A 50 2.24 -27.61 12.09
C ALA A 50 1.91 -28.81 13.00
N ILE A 51 1.66 -28.58 14.30
CA ILE A 51 1.27 -29.65 15.23
C ILE A 51 -0.07 -30.27 14.81
N LEU A 52 -1.05 -29.44 14.46
CA LEU A 52 -2.37 -29.89 14.03
C LEU A 52 -2.28 -30.64 12.69
N GLU A 53 -1.57 -30.10 11.71
CA GLU A 53 -1.32 -30.71 10.40
C GLU A 53 -0.62 -32.05 10.50
N ILE A 54 0.39 -32.19 11.37
CA ILE A 54 1.06 -33.47 11.64
C ILE A 54 0.07 -34.46 12.23
N SER A 55 -0.74 -34.02 13.21
CA SER A 55 -1.74 -34.87 13.88
C SER A 55 -2.79 -35.40 12.90
N ILE A 56 -3.32 -34.52 12.03
CA ILE A 56 -4.27 -34.89 10.96
C ILE A 56 -3.62 -35.85 9.97
N GLY A 57 -2.32 -35.69 9.70
CA GLY A 57 -1.53 -36.57 8.84
C GLY A 57 -1.53 -38.04 9.27
N TYR A 58 -1.82 -38.35 10.53
CA TYR A 58 -1.94 -39.73 11.03
C TYR A 58 -3.35 -40.32 10.92
N LEU A 59 -4.35 -39.53 10.51
CA LEU A 59 -5.71 -40.03 10.35
C LEU A 59 -5.82 -40.92 9.10
N PRO A 60 -6.59 -42.02 9.14
CA PRO A 60 -6.79 -42.92 8.00
C PRO A 60 -7.82 -42.36 7.00
N ILE A 61 -7.61 -41.11 6.56
CA ILE A 61 -8.48 -40.37 5.62
C ILE A 61 -7.82 -40.18 4.25
N TYR A 62 -6.63 -40.74 4.08
CA TYR A 62 -5.85 -40.71 2.84
C TYR A 62 -6.06 -42.02 2.08
N ASP A 63 -6.11 -41.90 0.75
CA ASP A 63 -6.34 -43.02 -0.18
C ASP A 63 -5.11 -43.21 -1.09
N ASN A 64 -5.14 -44.17 -2.01
CA ASN A 64 -4.09 -44.35 -3.03
C ASN A 64 -4.21 -43.35 -4.20
N SER A 65 -5.33 -42.65 -4.33
CA SER A 65 -5.52 -41.65 -5.39
C SER A 65 -4.75 -40.35 -5.10
N ILE A 66 -3.84 -39.98 -6.02
CA ILE A 66 -3.07 -38.72 -5.96
C ILE A 66 -4.00 -37.51 -5.91
N LEU A 67 -5.06 -37.50 -6.72
CA LEU A 67 -6.01 -36.39 -6.78
C LEU A 67 -6.81 -36.26 -5.48
N VAL A 68 -7.31 -37.38 -4.95
CA VAL A 68 -8.08 -37.39 -3.69
C VAL A 68 -7.18 -36.92 -2.55
N ASN A 69 -5.95 -37.44 -2.46
CA ASN A 69 -4.99 -37.01 -1.44
C ASN A 69 -4.64 -35.53 -1.56
N ALA A 70 -4.41 -35.01 -2.77
CA ALA A 70 -4.12 -33.60 -2.97
C ALA A 70 -5.26 -32.71 -2.43
N VAL A 71 -6.52 -33.09 -2.69
CA VAL A 71 -7.70 -32.37 -2.19
C VAL A 71 -7.84 -32.51 -0.67
N VAL A 72 -7.70 -33.71 -0.12
CA VAL A 72 -7.78 -33.93 1.34
C VAL A 72 -6.68 -33.17 2.07
N ILE A 73 -5.44 -33.20 1.58
CA ILE A 73 -4.33 -32.44 2.16
C ILE A 73 -4.63 -30.94 2.06
N ALA A 74 -4.97 -30.44 0.87
CA ALA A 74 -5.20 -29.01 0.66
C ALA A 74 -6.30 -28.45 1.55
N PHE A 75 -7.46 -29.10 1.59
CA PHE A 75 -8.63 -28.57 2.31
C PHE A 75 -8.67 -29.05 3.76
N VAL A 76 -8.47 -30.34 4.03
CA VAL A 76 -8.70 -30.95 5.35
C VAL A 76 -7.43 -31.06 6.18
N ARG A 77 -6.24 -30.78 5.64
CA ARG A 77 -5.01 -30.75 6.45
C ARG A 77 -4.47 -29.33 6.58
N VAL A 78 -4.29 -28.62 5.47
CA VAL A 78 -3.58 -27.34 5.43
C VAL A 78 -4.54 -26.14 5.54
N ALA A 79 -5.32 -25.84 4.49
CA ALA A 79 -6.04 -24.58 4.39
C ALA A 79 -6.98 -24.30 5.58
N TRP A 80 -7.72 -25.30 6.05
CA TRP A 80 -8.61 -25.11 7.20
C TRP A 80 -7.84 -24.78 8.49
N VAL A 81 -6.74 -25.49 8.78
CA VAL A 81 -5.93 -25.30 9.98
C VAL A 81 -5.26 -23.95 9.95
N GLU A 82 -4.61 -23.61 8.84
CA GLU A 82 -3.88 -22.36 8.77
C GLU A 82 -4.80 -21.15 8.85
N GLU A 83 -5.93 -21.15 8.12
CA GLU A 83 -6.87 -20.02 8.16
C GLU A 83 -7.56 -19.91 9.53
N LEU A 84 -7.84 -21.03 10.21
CA LEU A 84 -8.32 -21.02 11.60
C LEU A 84 -7.27 -20.44 12.55
N CYS A 85 -5.99 -20.80 12.40
CA CYS A 85 -4.91 -20.28 13.23
C CYS A 85 -4.74 -18.76 13.05
N LYS A 86 -4.74 -18.28 11.79
CA LYS A 86 -4.66 -16.85 11.46
C LYS A 86 -5.84 -16.07 12.03
N LEU A 87 -7.06 -16.59 11.90
CA LEU A 87 -8.27 -16.01 12.49
C LEU A 87 -8.23 -16.03 14.02
N GLY A 88 -7.81 -17.15 14.60
CA GLY A 88 -7.71 -17.37 16.04
C GLY A 88 -6.83 -16.33 16.72
N VAL A 89 -5.69 -15.97 16.10
CA VAL A 89 -4.82 -14.89 16.58
C VAL A 89 -5.60 -13.57 16.72
N VAL A 90 -6.36 -13.18 15.71
CA VAL A 90 -7.13 -11.92 15.75
C VAL A 90 -8.26 -12.00 16.77
N LEU A 91 -8.98 -13.13 16.82
CA LEU A 91 -10.08 -13.33 17.75
C LEU A 91 -9.64 -13.34 19.22
N LEU A 92 -8.45 -13.84 19.51
CA LEU A 92 -7.90 -13.90 20.87
C LEU A 92 -7.23 -12.60 21.30
N PHE A 93 -6.48 -11.94 20.41
CA PHE A 93 -5.57 -10.86 20.79
C PHE A 93 -5.98 -9.46 20.32
N ALA A 94 -6.75 -9.34 19.23
CA ALA A 94 -7.20 -8.04 18.70
C ALA A 94 -8.70 -7.79 18.95
N TRP A 95 -9.53 -8.83 18.99
CA TRP A 95 -10.99 -8.70 18.99
C TRP A 95 -11.57 -7.86 20.14
N LYS A 96 -10.99 -7.97 21.34
CA LYS A 96 -11.38 -7.17 22.52
C LYS A 96 -10.50 -5.94 22.72
N HIS A 97 -9.53 -5.71 21.84
CA HIS A 97 -8.67 -4.55 21.94
C HIS A 97 -9.45 -3.27 21.63
N LYS A 98 -9.13 -2.19 22.35
CA LYS A 98 -9.84 -0.89 22.24
C LYS A 98 -9.65 -0.19 20.90
N GLU A 99 -8.57 -0.53 20.20
CA GLU A 99 -8.20 0.06 18.90
C GLU A 99 -8.98 -0.59 17.75
N PHE A 100 -9.48 -1.82 17.93
CA PHE A 100 -10.35 -2.44 16.93
C PHE A 100 -11.76 -1.85 17.06
N THR A 101 -12.09 -0.89 16.21
CA THR A 101 -13.31 -0.07 16.28
C THR A 101 -14.08 0.00 14.95
N GLU A 102 -13.43 -0.16 13.79
CA GLU A 102 -14.03 -0.03 12.47
C GLU A 102 -13.88 -1.28 11.58
N GLU A 103 -14.54 -1.30 10.41
CA GLU A 103 -14.48 -2.44 9.48
C GLU A 103 -13.07 -2.65 8.92
N ASN A 104 -12.35 -1.56 8.66
CA ASN A 104 -11.04 -1.62 8.01
C ASN A 104 -9.97 -2.23 8.93
N ASP A 105 -10.07 -2.03 10.24
CA ASP A 105 -9.22 -2.65 11.27
C ASP A 105 -9.17 -4.18 11.15
N GLY A 106 -10.32 -4.80 10.80
CA GLY A 106 -10.38 -6.23 10.56
C GLY A 106 -9.45 -6.67 9.42
N ILE A 107 -9.35 -5.86 8.36
CA ILE A 107 -8.44 -6.08 7.23
C ILE A 107 -6.99 -5.92 7.67
N VAL A 108 -6.70 -4.89 8.47
CA VAL A 108 -5.34 -4.62 8.97
C VAL A 108 -4.87 -5.76 9.89
N TYR A 109 -5.65 -6.14 10.90
CA TYR A 109 -5.25 -7.16 11.85
C TYR A 109 -5.22 -8.57 11.28
N VAL A 110 -6.23 -8.97 10.49
CA VAL A 110 -6.21 -10.30 9.86
C VAL A 110 -5.15 -10.36 8.77
N GLY A 111 -4.97 -9.29 7.99
CA GLY A 111 -3.89 -9.19 7.01
C GLY A 111 -2.51 -9.28 7.67
N ALA A 112 -2.29 -8.60 8.80
CA ALA A 112 -1.05 -8.70 9.57
C ALA A 112 -0.80 -10.10 10.11
N SER A 113 -1.81 -10.75 10.68
CA SER A 113 -1.74 -12.16 11.14
C SER A 113 -1.35 -13.10 9.99
N ALA A 114 -2.03 -12.98 8.84
CA ALA A 114 -1.78 -13.80 7.67
C ALA A 114 -0.38 -13.57 7.06
N LEU A 115 0.09 -12.32 7.01
CA LEU A 115 1.44 -11.99 6.52
C LEU A 115 2.53 -12.50 7.48
N GLY A 116 2.30 -12.41 8.79
CA GLY A 116 3.18 -13.00 9.79
C GLY A 116 3.33 -14.51 9.61
N PHE A 117 2.21 -15.21 9.49
CA PHE A 117 2.16 -16.65 9.24
C PHE A 117 2.95 -16.99 7.98
N ALA A 118 2.60 -16.34 6.88
CA ALA A 118 3.16 -16.61 5.57
C ALA A 118 4.66 -16.30 5.49
N MET A 119 5.16 -15.28 6.19
CA MET A 119 6.60 -14.98 6.24
C MET A 119 7.38 -16.10 6.93
N LEU A 120 6.91 -16.60 8.08
CA LEU A 120 7.61 -17.67 8.78
C LEU A 120 7.54 -18.99 7.99
N GLU A 121 6.38 -19.31 7.44
CA GLU A 121 6.24 -20.45 6.54
C GLU A 121 7.19 -20.31 5.33
N ASN A 122 7.26 -19.14 4.70
CA ASN A 122 8.16 -18.89 3.59
C ASN A 122 9.64 -19.06 3.98
N ILE A 123 10.04 -18.69 5.20
CA ILE A 123 11.39 -18.97 5.73
C ILE A 123 11.68 -20.48 5.70
N PHE A 124 10.77 -21.32 6.22
CA PHE A 124 10.97 -22.77 6.21
C PHE A 124 11.09 -23.32 4.77
N TYR A 125 10.27 -22.83 3.84
CA TYR A 125 10.34 -23.25 2.45
C TYR A 125 11.64 -22.84 1.76
N VAL A 126 12.12 -21.60 1.93
CA VAL A 126 13.36 -21.16 1.28
C VAL A 126 14.60 -21.84 1.87
N LEU A 127 14.59 -22.15 3.17
CA LEU A 127 15.67 -22.90 3.81
C LEU A 127 15.69 -24.36 3.38
N GLY A 128 14.52 -24.98 3.16
CA GLY A 128 14.41 -26.37 2.71
C GLY A 128 14.62 -26.59 1.22
N TYR A 129 14.15 -25.66 0.38
CA TYR A 129 14.04 -25.86 -1.08
C TYR A 129 14.77 -24.82 -1.93
N GLY A 130 15.36 -23.79 -1.31
CA GLY A 130 16.22 -22.80 -1.97
C GLY A 130 15.51 -21.64 -2.66
N ILE A 131 16.29 -20.88 -3.45
CA ILE A 131 15.90 -19.58 -4.02
C ILE A 131 14.71 -19.68 -4.98
N GLY A 132 14.68 -20.71 -5.85
CA GLY A 132 13.61 -20.87 -6.84
C GLY A 132 12.23 -20.95 -6.20
N THR A 133 12.11 -21.75 -5.15
CA THR A 133 10.90 -21.83 -4.32
C THR A 133 10.56 -20.50 -3.66
N GLY A 134 11.56 -19.77 -3.17
CA GLY A 134 11.35 -18.45 -2.57
C GLY A 134 10.79 -17.42 -3.55
N ILE A 135 11.29 -17.38 -4.78
CA ILE A 135 10.79 -16.48 -5.83
C ILE A 135 9.35 -16.84 -6.19
N LEU A 136 9.07 -18.14 -6.41
CA LEU A 136 7.73 -18.58 -6.75
C LEU A 136 6.74 -18.22 -5.63
N ARG A 137 7.07 -18.55 -4.38
CA ARG A 137 6.24 -18.23 -3.21
C ARG A 137 6.07 -16.73 -2.99
N ALA A 138 7.10 -15.91 -3.27
CA ALA A 138 6.99 -14.46 -3.23
C ALA A 138 5.95 -13.91 -4.22
N LEU A 139 5.79 -14.55 -5.38
CA LEU A 139 4.84 -14.14 -6.41
C LEU A 139 3.45 -14.78 -6.25
N THR A 140 3.36 -15.94 -5.60
CA THR A 140 2.12 -16.71 -5.51
C THR A 140 1.59 -16.82 -4.09
N ALA A 141 2.28 -17.56 -3.20
CA ALA A 141 1.84 -17.85 -1.84
C ALA A 141 1.73 -16.57 -0.98
N MET A 142 2.72 -15.68 -1.04
CA MET A 142 2.72 -14.45 -0.25
C MET A 142 1.51 -13.54 -0.58
N PRO A 143 1.22 -13.23 -1.86
CA PRO A 143 -0.04 -12.57 -2.23
C PRO A 143 -1.29 -13.36 -1.85
N LEU A 144 -1.30 -14.69 -2.02
CA LEU A 144 -2.43 -15.52 -1.62
C LEU A 144 -2.78 -15.32 -0.14
N HIS A 145 -1.81 -15.50 0.78
CA HIS A 145 -2.04 -15.31 2.21
C HIS A 145 -2.45 -13.88 2.55
N CYS A 146 -1.83 -12.89 1.92
CA CYS A 146 -2.20 -11.50 2.10
C CYS A 146 -3.68 -11.27 1.74
N PHE A 147 -4.12 -11.73 0.57
CA PHE A 147 -5.45 -11.39 0.07
C PHE A 147 -6.55 -12.32 0.59
N THR A 148 -6.26 -13.56 0.96
CA THR A 148 -7.15 -14.39 1.80
C THR A 148 -7.34 -13.75 3.17
N GLY A 149 -6.26 -13.24 3.78
CA GLY A 149 -6.30 -12.44 5.00
C GLY A 149 -7.12 -11.15 4.85
N VAL A 150 -7.00 -10.43 3.74
CA VAL A 150 -7.82 -9.24 3.45
C VAL A 150 -9.31 -9.58 3.32
N LEU A 151 -9.65 -10.66 2.61
CA LEU A 151 -11.03 -11.09 2.45
C LEU A 151 -11.65 -11.53 3.78
N MET A 152 -10.93 -12.36 4.54
CA MET A 152 -11.35 -12.77 5.88
C MET A 152 -11.48 -11.55 6.80
N GLY A 153 -10.49 -10.66 6.78
CA GLY A 153 -10.45 -9.43 7.55
C GLY A 153 -11.61 -8.49 7.28
N TYR A 154 -12.04 -8.35 6.02
CA TYR A 154 -13.20 -7.54 5.67
C TYR A 154 -14.46 -8.02 6.40
N TYR A 155 -14.71 -9.34 6.39
CA TYR A 155 -15.86 -9.89 7.08
C TYR A 155 -15.69 -9.89 8.61
N VAL A 156 -14.48 -10.08 9.13
CA VAL A 156 -14.20 -9.94 10.57
C VAL A 156 -14.45 -8.51 11.03
N GLY A 157 -14.08 -7.51 10.23
CA GLY A 157 -14.42 -6.10 10.46
C GLY A 157 -15.92 -5.85 10.48
N LEU A 158 -16.66 -6.35 9.48
CA LEU A 158 -18.12 -6.30 9.50
C LEU A 158 -18.71 -6.96 10.76
N ALA A 159 -18.15 -8.10 11.18
CA ALA A 159 -18.60 -8.82 12.36
C ALA A 159 -18.40 -8.02 13.65
N LYS A 160 -17.29 -7.29 13.75
CA LYS A 160 -16.94 -6.46 14.90
C LYS A 160 -17.98 -5.38 15.17
N VAL A 161 -18.46 -4.76 14.10
CA VAL A 161 -19.41 -3.64 14.13
C VAL A 161 -20.87 -4.07 13.97
N SER A 162 -21.12 -5.38 13.82
CA SER A 162 -22.47 -5.95 13.71
C SER A 162 -23.21 -5.83 15.06
N PRO A 163 -24.48 -5.37 15.05
CA PRO A 163 -25.26 -5.13 16.26
C PRO A 163 -25.69 -6.43 16.96
N ASP A 164 -25.99 -7.48 16.19
CA ASP A 164 -26.48 -8.74 16.72
C ASP A 164 -25.45 -9.89 16.61
N LYS A 165 -25.61 -10.88 17.49
CA LYS A 165 -24.70 -12.02 17.60
C LYS A 165 -24.74 -12.95 16.38
N ASN A 166 -25.89 -13.08 15.70
CA ASN A 166 -26.06 -14.00 14.60
C ASN A 166 -25.36 -13.48 13.33
N THR A 167 -25.54 -12.20 13.02
CA THR A 167 -24.84 -11.52 11.91
C THR A 167 -23.33 -11.53 12.14
N ARG A 168 -22.88 -11.28 13.38
CA ARG A 168 -21.45 -11.39 13.75
C ARG A 168 -20.89 -12.78 13.45
N ARG A 169 -21.55 -13.85 13.92
CA ARG A 169 -21.12 -15.23 13.68
C ARG A 169 -21.13 -15.57 12.18
N SER A 170 -22.17 -15.15 11.48
CA SER A 170 -22.31 -15.35 10.03
C SER A 170 -21.16 -14.69 9.26
N ASN A 171 -20.81 -13.45 9.61
CA ASN A 171 -19.70 -12.74 8.97
C ASN A 171 -18.36 -13.40 9.25
N ILE A 172 -18.05 -13.77 10.51
CA ILE A 172 -16.82 -14.52 10.82
C ILE A 172 -16.75 -15.81 10.00
N PHE A 173 -17.84 -16.58 9.94
CA PHE A 173 -17.91 -17.82 9.16
C PHE A 173 -17.71 -17.56 7.66
N LYS A 174 -18.36 -16.54 7.07
CA LYS A 174 -18.18 -16.16 5.66
C LYS A 174 -16.74 -15.80 5.34
N GLY A 175 -16.10 -15.00 6.21
CA GLY A 175 -14.70 -14.60 6.04
C GLY A 175 -13.76 -15.79 6.08
N PHE A 176 -13.90 -16.63 7.10
CA PHE A 176 -13.14 -17.87 7.23
C PHE A 176 -13.35 -18.79 6.03
N PHE A 177 -14.60 -19.09 5.69
CA PHE A 177 -14.93 -20.04 4.64
C PHE A 177 -14.43 -19.59 3.27
N LEU A 178 -14.50 -18.28 2.97
CA LEU A 178 -13.97 -17.73 1.73
C LEU A 178 -12.45 -17.87 1.65
N ALA A 179 -11.73 -17.53 2.72
CA ALA A 179 -10.27 -17.71 2.78
C ALA A 179 -9.88 -19.19 2.67
N TYR A 180 -10.56 -20.06 3.43
CA TYR A 180 -10.39 -21.51 3.41
C TYR A 180 -10.53 -22.10 2.01
N ILE A 181 -11.60 -21.78 1.29
CA ILE A 181 -11.82 -22.33 -0.06
C ILE A 181 -10.75 -21.85 -1.03
N LEU A 182 -10.41 -20.55 -1.01
CA LEU A 182 -9.42 -19.98 -1.94
C LEU A 182 -8.02 -20.54 -1.70
N HIS A 183 -7.65 -20.69 -0.42
CA HIS A 183 -6.38 -21.29 -0.04
C HIS A 183 -6.34 -22.78 -0.39
N GLY A 184 -7.40 -23.54 -0.09
CA GLY A 184 -7.49 -24.96 -0.46
C GLY A 184 -7.44 -25.19 -1.97
N VAL A 185 -8.06 -24.33 -2.77
CA VAL A 185 -7.94 -24.40 -4.24
C VAL A 185 -6.50 -24.16 -4.68
N TYR A 186 -5.82 -23.17 -4.11
CA TYR A 186 -4.41 -22.90 -4.41
C TYR A 186 -3.51 -24.11 -4.11
N ASP A 187 -3.66 -24.71 -2.93
CA ASP A 187 -2.87 -25.88 -2.53
C ASP A 187 -3.20 -27.10 -3.36
N ALA A 188 -4.49 -27.35 -3.66
CA ALA A 188 -4.89 -28.48 -4.48
C ALA A 188 -4.28 -28.40 -5.89
N LEU A 189 -4.26 -27.21 -6.51
CA LEU A 189 -3.64 -27.02 -7.81
C LEU A 189 -2.14 -27.37 -7.79
N LEU A 190 -1.42 -27.04 -6.73
CA LEU A 190 0.01 -27.37 -6.58
C LEU A 190 0.25 -28.84 -6.23
N LEU A 191 -0.55 -29.39 -5.30
CA LEU A 191 -0.38 -30.74 -4.76
C LEU A 191 -0.76 -31.84 -5.76
N THR A 192 -1.62 -31.55 -6.74
CA THR A 192 -1.95 -32.52 -7.80
C THR A 192 -0.76 -32.84 -8.71
N ARG A 193 0.28 -31.98 -8.76
CA ARG A 193 1.47 -32.15 -9.62
C ARG A 193 1.15 -32.33 -11.10
N THR A 194 0.05 -31.72 -11.55
CA THR A 194 -0.37 -31.72 -12.97
C THR A 194 -0.09 -30.36 -13.61
N PRO A 195 -0.19 -30.24 -14.95
CA PRO A 195 -0.15 -28.93 -15.62
C PRO A 195 -1.19 -27.91 -15.08
N ALA A 196 -2.24 -28.36 -14.38
CA ALA A 196 -3.20 -27.49 -13.72
C ALA A 196 -2.56 -26.56 -12.66
N ALA A 197 -1.38 -26.89 -12.13
CA ALA A 197 -0.62 -26.02 -11.25
C ALA A 197 -0.40 -24.61 -11.84
N ILE A 198 -0.35 -24.47 -13.18
CA ILE A 198 -0.22 -23.15 -13.83
C ILE A 198 -1.41 -22.22 -13.55
N LEU A 199 -2.56 -22.76 -13.16
CA LEU A 199 -3.76 -21.99 -12.82
C LEU A 199 -3.60 -21.18 -11.51
N VAL A 200 -2.55 -21.42 -10.71
CA VAL A 200 -2.28 -20.58 -9.52
C VAL A 200 -1.97 -19.13 -9.90
N PHE A 201 -1.35 -18.87 -11.05
CA PHE A 201 -1.03 -17.51 -11.49
C PHE A 201 -2.29 -16.67 -11.77
N PRO A 202 -3.21 -17.11 -12.65
CA PRO A 202 -4.47 -16.37 -12.86
C PRO A 202 -5.34 -16.34 -11.60
N LEU A 203 -5.33 -17.38 -10.76
CA LEU A 203 -6.03 -17.37 -9.47
C LEU A 203 -5.50 -16.25 -8.56
N VAL A 204 -4.17 -16.14 -8.39
CA VAL A 204 -3.54 -15.11 -7.56
C VAL A 204 -3.78 -13.72 -8.12
N VAL A 205 -3.68 -13.53 -9.45
CA VAL A 205 -4.00 -12.23 -10.09
C VAL A 205 -5.46 -11.85 -9.84
N TRP A 206 -6.38 -12.78 -10.04
CA TRP A 206 -7.81 -12.57 -9.76
C TRP A 206 -8.02 -12.22 -8.28
N LEU A 207 -7.37 -12.93 -7.38
CA LEU A 207 -7.46 -12.72 -5.94
C LEU A 207 -6.90 -11.36 -5.51
N ILE A 208 -5.80 -10.90 -6.09
CA ILE A 208 -5.26 -9.55 -5.85
C ILE A 208 -6.29 -8.51 -6.28
N ILE A 209 -6.83 -8.61 -7.50
CA ILE A 209 -7.83 -7.66 -8.01
C ILE A 209 -9.08 -7.66 -7.12
N PHE A 210 -9.58 -8.85 -6.77
CA PHE A 210 -10.77 -9.02 -5.97
C PHE A 210 -10.57 -8.55 -4.53
N GLY A 211 -9.44 -8.90 -3.91
CA GLY A 211 -9.06 -8.46 -2.57
C GLY A 211 -8.88 -6.94 -2.49
N ILE A 212 -8.30 -6.29 -3.50
CA ILE A 212 -8.24 -4.81 -3.57
C ILE A 212 -9.66 -4.20 -3.59
N LYS A 213 -10.64 -4.84 -4.25
CA LYS A 213 -12.04 -4.37 -4.21
C LYS A 213 -12.61 -4.44 -2.80
N PHE A 214 -12.35 -5.53 -2.07
CA PHE A 214 -12.82 -5.72 -0.69
C PHE A 214 -12.14 -4.76 0.29
N LEU A 215 -10.83 -4.55 0.14
CA LEU A 215 -10.09 -3.56 0.91
C LEU A 215 -10.69 -2.16 0.73
N ARG A 216 -10.93 -1.76 -0.52
CA ARG A 216 -11.59 -0.47 -0.82
C ARG A 216 -13.02 -0.39 -0.26
N LYS A 217 -13.74 -1.51 -0.21
CA LYS A 217 -15.08 -1.57 0.35
C LYS A 217 -15.06 -1.41 1.88
N GLY A 218 -14.16 -2.10 2.57
CA GLY A 218 -13.95 -1.94 4.01
C GLY A 218 -13.58 -0.50 4.38
N GLN A 219 -12.65 0.09 3.62
CA GLN A 219 -12.31 1.51 3.75
C GLN A 219 -13.53 2.43 3.54
N ALA A 220 -14.31 2.22 2.47
CA ALA A 220 -15.47 3.06 2.20
C ALA A 220 -16.54 2.98 3.30
N LEU A 221 -16.77 1.79 3.88
CA LEU A 221 -17.69 1.61 4.99
C LEU A 221 -17.22 2.32 6.26
N SER A 222 -15.93 2.20 6.57
CA SER A 222 -15.30 2.84 7.72
C SER A 222 -15.39 4.38 7.60
N LEU A 223 -15.07 4.91 6.42
CA LEU A 223 -15.25 6.33 6.09
C LEU A 223 -16.70 6.81 6.24
N ALA A 224 -17.66 6.02 5.74
CA ALA A 224 -19.07 6.36 5.82
C ALA A 224 -19.56 6.38 7.28
N ARG A 225 -19.13 5.43 8.11
CA ARG A 225 -19.47 5.43 9.54
C ARG A 225 -18.84 6.63 10.25
N ALA A 226 -17.56 6.92 9.99
CA ALA A 226 -16.89 8.08 10.57
C ALA A 226 -17.56 9.40 10.15
N ALA A 227 -18.03 9.51 8.91
CA ALA A 227 -18.78 10.67 8.42
C ALA A 227 -20.16 10.79 9.11
N ALA A 228 -20.91 9.69 9.20
CA ALA A 228 -22.20 9.68 9.90
C ALA A 228 -22.07 10.06 11.38
N ALA A 229 -20.99 9.64 12.05
CA ALA A 229 -20.68 10.05 13.42
C ALA A 229 -20.38 11.55 13.55
N ARG A 230 -19.86 12.19 12.49
CA ARG A 230 -19.57 13.63 12.44
C ARG A 230 -20.77 14.48 12.05
N GLU A 231 -21.68 14.00 11.21
CA GLU A 231 -22.92 14.73 10.87
C GLU A 231 -23.84 14.94 12.09
N VAL A 232 -23.74 14.05 13.09
CA VAL A 232 -24.40 14.22 14.39
C VAL A 232 -23.76 15.35 15.24
N ALA A 233 -22.60 15.89 14.85
CA ALA A 233 -21.85 16.97 15.52
C ALA A 233 -21.58 18.15 14.54
N PRO A 234 -22.55 19.05 14.28
CA PRO A 234 -22.66 19.72 12.99
C PRO A 234 -21.72 20.93 12.72
N GLU A 235 -21.06 21.53 13.71
CA GLU A 235 -20.47 22.88 13.51
C GLU A 235 -19.05 22.92 12.91
N ALA A 236 -18.39 21.79 12.64
CA ALA A 236 -16.98 21.77 12.18
C ALA A 236 -16.75 21.37 10.70
N ALA A 237 -17.78 20.89 9.98
CA ALA A 237 -17.58 20.16 8.71
C ALA A 237 -17.45 21.03 7.44
N ALA A 238 -17.91 22.28 7.46
CA ALA A 238 -17.93 23.14 6.27
C ALA A 238 -16.52 23.63 5.84
N ILE A 239 -15.62 23.87 6.81
CA ILE A 239 -14.26 24.40 6.55
C ILE A 239 -13.33 23.31 6.01
N GLN A 240 -13.52 22.05 6.42
CA GLN A 240 -12.67 20.91 6.03
C GLN A 240 -12.89 20.49 4.56
N THR A 241 -14.09 20.72 4.02
CA THR A 241 -14.47 20.28 2.66
C THR A 241 -13.73 21.07 1.58
N GLN A 242 -13.47 22.37 1.77
CA GLN A 242 -12.70 23.18 0.84
C GLN A 242 -11.19 22.87 0.86
N GLU A 243 -10.62 22.50 2.01
CA GLU A 243 -9.22 22.03 2.10
C GLU A 243 -9.01 20.64 1.47
N ILE A 244 -9.98 19.75 1.62
CA ILE A 244 -9.99 18.43 0.94
C ILE A 244 -10.02 18.61 -0.58
N LEU A 245 -10.85 19.52 -1.10
CA LEU A 245 -10.90 19.86 -2.54
C LEU A 245 -9.55 20.39 -3.07
N ALA A 246 -8.88 21.27 -2.32
CA ALA A 246 -7.59 21.83 -2.70
C ALA A 246 -6.45 20.78 -2.69
N SER A 247 -6.51 19.79 -1.79
CA SER A 247 -5.54 18.68 -1.71
C SER A 247 -5.85 17.51 -2.68
N ALA A 248 -7.07 17.43 -3.20
CA ALA A 248 -7.55 16.37 -4.07
C ALA A 248 -7.27 16.59 -5.58
N SER A 249 -6.74 17.75 -6.00
CA SER A 249 -6.53 18.03 -7.43
C SER A 249 -5.68 16.96 -8.16
N PRO A 250 -6.18 16.36 -9.26
CA PRO A 250 -5.46 15.34 -10.03
C PRO A 250 -4.20 15.88 -10.74
N LYS A 251 -4.08 17.20 -10.93
CA LYS A 251 -2.90 17.84 -11.55
C LYS A 251 -1.60 17.52 -10.80
N ASN A 252 -1.64 17.33 -9.48
CA ASN A 252 -0.45 16.98 -8.70
C ASN A 252 -0.05 15.50 -8.79
N GLN A 253 -0.83 14.66 -9.50
CA GLN A 253 -0.60 13.21 -9.63
C GLN A 253 -0.39 12.75 -11.08
N LEU A 254 -0.16 13.69 -12.01
CA LEU A 254 0.17 13.41 -13.41
C LEU A 254 1.35 12.44 -13.58
N TRP A 255 2.31 12.45 -12.65
CA TRP A 255 3.41 11.49 -12.65
C TRP A 255 2.94 10.04 -12.59
N LYS A 256 1.83 9.73 -11.90
CA LYS A 256 1.30 8.36 -11.80
C LYS A 256 0.85 7.82 -13.15
N ILE A 257 0.13 8.63 -13.92
CA ILE A 257 -0.35 8.21 -15.25
C ILE A 257 0.81 8.14 -16.25
N ILE A 258 1.79 9.03 -16.15
CA ILE A 258 3.00 8.99 -16.99
C ILE A 258 3.78 7.69 -16.71
N ILE A 259 4.14 7.42 -15.45
CA ILE A 259 4.87 6.21 -15.08
C ILE A 259 4.08 4.96 -15.43
N SER A 260 2.75 4.93 -15.17
CA SER A 260 1.91 3.81 -15.57
C SER A 260 2.03 3.49 -17.06
N ARG A 261 1.76 4.50 -17.91
CA ARG A 261 1.76 4.31 -19.36
C ARG A 261 3.13 3.90 -19.85
N THR A 262 4.21 4.46 -19.31
CA THR A 262 5.56 4.03 -19.64
C THR A 262 5.80 2.56 -19.28
N LEU A 263 5.44 2.12 -18.07
CA LEU A 263 5.61 0.73 -17.64
C LEU A 263 4.77 -0.24 -18.48
N LEU A 264 3.51 0.09 -18.75
CA LEU A 264 2.61 -0.74 -19.55
C LEU A 264 3.06 -0.82 -21.01
N THR A 265 3.49 0.28 -21.62
CA THR A 265 4.03 0.30 -22.98
C THR A 265 5.34 -0.49 -23.08
N LEU A 266 6.27 -0.31 -22.14
CA LEU A 266 7.51 -1.09 -22.11
C LEU A 266 7.25 -2.59 -21.93
N SER A 267 6.27 -2.94 -21.10
CA SER A 267 5.85 -4.33 -20.91
C SER A 267 5.22 -4.91 -22.18
N ALA A 268 4.39 -4.13 -22.88
CA ALA A 268 3.81 -4.53 -24.16
C ALA A 268 4.88 -4.72 -25.25
N LEU A 269 5.85 -3.80 -25.34
CA LEU A 269 7.00 -3.91 -26.25
C LEU A 269 7.85 -5.15 -25.94
N PHE A 270 8.11 -5.41 -24.66
CA PHE A 270 8.81 -6.61 -24.21
C PHE A 270 8.09 -7.89 -24.65
N TRP A 271 6.77 -7.98 -24.44
CA TRP A 271 5.97 -9.11 -24.92
C TRP A 271 5.95 -9.23 -26.45
N GLY A 272 5.95 -8.11 -27.17
CA GLY A 272 6.11 -8.09 -28.63
C GLY A 272 7.45 -8.69 -29.08
N LEU A 273 8.54 -8.32 -28.41
CA LEU A 273 9.88 -8.87 -28.69
C LEU A 273 9.98 -10.36 -28.35
N VAL A 274 9.39 -10.79 -27.23
CA VAL A 274 9.31 -12.21 -26.86
C VAL A 274 8.55 -12.99 -27.93
N LEU A 275 7.41 -12.48 -28.40
CA LEU A 275 6.62 -13.12 -29.46
C LEU A 275 7.40 -13.21 -30.77
N VAL A 276 8.02 -12.11 -31.21
CA VAL A 276 8.86 -12.08 -32.42
C VAL A 276 10.03 -13.07 -32.30
N GLY A 277 10.70 -13.12 -31.14
CA GLY A 277 11.78 -14.07 -30.88
C GLY A 277 11.32 -15.53 -30.95
N LEU A 278 10.15 -15.83 -30.37
CA LEU A 278 9.53 -17.16 -30.45
C LEU A 278 9.13 -17.53 -31.88
N LEU A 279 8.64 -16.58 -32.69
CA LEU A 279 8.27 -16.82 -34.08
C LEU A 279 9.48 -17.06 -34.98
N ILE A 280 10.57 -16.30 -34.80
CA ILE A 280 11.79 -16.42 -35.61
C ILE A 280 12.55 -17.72 -35.27
N LYS A 281 12.54 -18.14 -34.00
CA LYS A 281 13.35 -19.26 -33.49
C LYS A 281 12.51 -20.41 -32.92
N LEU A 282 11.31 -20.62 -33.46
CA LEU A 282 10.32 -21.56 -32.92
C LEU A 282 10.88 -22.99 -32.76
N GLU A 283 11.64 -23.49 -33.74
CA GLU A 283 12.25 -24.82 -33.66
C GLU A 283 13.34 -24.91 -32.59
N GLN A 284 14.08 -23.82 -32.37
CA GLN A 284 15.18 -23.78 -31.39
C GLN A 284 14.66 -23.69 -29.95
N PHE A 285 13.53 -23.03 -29.71
CA PHE A 285 12.94 -22.85 -28.38
C PHE A 285 11.89 -23.89 -28.01
N LYS A 286 11.53 -24.82 -28.89
CA LYS A 286 10.38 -25.73 -28.74
C LYS A 286 10.34 -26.48 -27.39
N SER A 287 11.51 -26.85 -26.85
CA SER A 287 11.64 -27.52 -25.54
C SER A 287 11.72 -26.57 -24.33
N GLN A 288 11.93 -25.27 -24.55
CA GLN A 288 12.15 -24.24 -23.53
C GLN A 288 11.06 -23.15 -23.53
N ILE A 289 9.99 -23.30 -24.33
CA ILE A 289 8.89 -22.32 -24.41
C ILE A 289 8.33 -22.00 -23.02
N ALA A 290 8.17 -23.00 -22.15
CA ALA A 290 7.66 -22.82 -20.80
C ALA A 290 8.61 -21.94 -19.95
N ASP A 291 9.92 -22.13 -20.07
CA ASP A 291 10.92 -21.37 -19.32
C ASP A 291 11.03 -19.92 -19.82
N VAL A 292 10.99 -19.73 -21.15
CA VAL A 292 10.98 -18.39 -21.77
C VAL A 292 9.71 -17.63 -21.38
N PHE A 293 8.56 -18.30 -21.39
CA PHE A 293 7.30 -17.72 -20.98
C PHE A 293 7.29 -17.38 -19.48
N LEU A 294 7.76 -18.29 -18.63
CA LEU A 294 7.85 -18.08 -17.19
C LEU A 294 8.80 -16.91 -16.86
N GLY A 295 9.97 -16.84 -17.52
CA GLY A 295 10.90 -15.73 -17.39
C GLY A 295 10.28 -14.40 -17.83
N ALA A 296 9.53 -14.40 -18.94
CA ALA A 296 8.81 -13.22 -19.43
C ALA A 296 7.71 -12.75 -18.47
N VAL A 297 6.97 -13.68 -17.86
CA VAL A 297 5.98 -13.37 -16.82
C VAL A 297 6.66 -12.77 -15.60
N ILE A 298 7.73 -13.40 -15.08
CA ILE A 298 8.45 -12.90 -13.90
C ILE A 298 8.97 -11.48 -14.11
N LEU A 299 9.59 -11.20 -15.26
CA LEU A 299 10.18 -9.90 -15.58
C LEU A 299 9.13 -8.80 -15.80
N SER A 300 7.98 -9.14 -16.38
CA SER A 300 6.93 -8.15 -16.71
C SER A 300 5.85 -7.99 -15.64
N PHE A 301 5.70 -8.96 -14.72
CA PHE A 301 4.64 -8.96 -13.72
C PHE A 301 4.65 -7.72 -12.83
N LEU A 302 5.80 -7.41 -12.22
CA LEU A 302 5.90 -6.29 -11.29
C LEU A 302 5.71 -4.93 -12.00
N PRO A 303 6.34 -4.65 -13.16
CA PRO A 303 6.05 -3.46 -13.96
C PRO A 303 4.58 -3.30 -14.36
N ILE A 304 3.93 -4.38 -14.82
CA ILE A 304 2.52 -4.37 -15.22
C ILE A 304 1.64 -4.08 -14.00
N LEU A 305 1.88 -4.77 -12.89
CA LEU A 305 1.12 -4.60 -11.65
C LEU A 305 1.22 -3.16 -11.14
N ILE A 306 2.43 -2.60 -11.08
CA ILE A 306 2.66 -1.20 -10.68
C ILE A 306 1.95 -0.25 -11.64
N GLY A 307 2.06 -0.48 -12.95
CA GLY A 307 1.38 0.33 -13.96
C GLY A 307 -0.13 0.37 -13.74
N VAL A 308 -0.78 -0.79 -13.70
CA VAL A 308 -2.23 -0.92 -13.45
C VAL A 308 -2.64 -0.24 -12.14
N ILE A 309 -1.88 -0.42 -11.05
CA ILE A 309 -2.16 0.23 -9.76
C ILE A 309 -2.10 1.76 -9.89
N LEU A 310 -1.07 2.30 -10.54
CA LEU A 310 -0.89 3.74 -10.70
C LEU A 310 -1.97 4.37 -11.59
N GLU A 311 -2.35 3.71 -12.69
CA GLU A 311 -3.39 4.19 -13.59
C GLU A 311 -4.78 4.13 -12.97
N THR A 312 -5.13 3.01 -12.31
CA THR A 312 -6.39 2.92 -11.57
C THR A 312 -6.46 3.95 -10.43
N SER A 313 -5.34 4.19 -9.73
CA SER A 313 -5.25 5.24 -8.71
C SER A 313 -5.50 6.64 -9.27
N TYR A 314 -4.88 6.97 -10.41
CA TYR A 314 -5.04 8.28 -11.05
C TYR A 314 -6.47 8.50 -11.57
N ARG A 315 -7.01 7.53 -12.32
CA ARG A 315 -8.35 7.63 -12.92
C ARG A 315 -9.45 7.78 -11.86
N ARG A 316 -9.33 7.05 -10.74
CA ARG A 316 -10.29 7.15 -9.63
C ARG A 316 -10.26 8.53 -8.97
N LYS A 317 -9.07 9.09 -8.75
CA LYS A 317 -8.93 10.42 -8.14
C LYS A 317 -9.41 11.52 -9.08
N LYS A 318 -9.18 11.37 -10.38
CA LYS A 318 -9.73 12.25 -11.42
C LYS A 318 -11.26 12.23 -11.41
N LYS A 319 -11.87 11.03 -11.40
CA LYS A 319 -13.33 10.87 -11.35
C LYS A 319 -13.95 11.50 -10.08
N LEU A 320 -13.36 11.23 -8.92
CA LEU A 320 -13.80 11.82 -7.65
C LEU A 320 -13.72 13.36 -7.68
N TYR A 321 -12.67 13.91 -8.29
CA TYR A 321 -12.53 15.37 -8.45
C TYR A 321 -13.60 15.95 -9.39
N GLU A 322 -13.92 15.26 -10.48
CA GLU A 322 -14.99 15.65 -11.42
C GLU A 322 -16.38 15.60 -10.76
N GLU A 323 -16.70 14.51 -10.05
CA GLU A 323 -17.96 14.32 -9.30
C GLU A 323 -18.14 15.40 -8.20
N LEU A 324 -17.05 15.74 -7.50
CA LEU A 324 -17.05 16.79 -6.48
C LEU A 324 -17.24 18.19 -7.09
N GLN A 325 -16.67 18.45 -8.27
CA GLN A 325 -16.89 19.72 -8.98
C GLN A 325 -18.35 19.88 -9.41
N GLU A 326 -18.97 18.82 -9.94
CA GLU A 326 -20.39 18.82 -10.33
C GLU A 326 -21.33 19.05 -9.13
N THR A 327 -21.08 18.41 -7.99
CA THR A 327 -21.88 18.59 -6.77
C THR A 327 -21.73 19.98 -6.15
N THR A 328 -20.55 20.60 -6.24
CA THR A 328 -20.37 22.00 -5.81
C THR A 328 -20.93 23.03 -6.80
N ALA A 329 -21.16 22.66 -8.06
CA ALA A 329 -21.69 23.52 -9.11
C ALA A 329 -23.22 23.43 -9.27
N ALA A 330 -23.87 22.45 -8.66
CA ALA A 330 -25.33 22.34 -8.65
C ALA A 330 -25.94 23.55 -7.91
N PRO A 331 -27.00 24.19 -8.45
CA PRO A 331 -27.62 25.35 -7.82
C PRO A 331 -28.13 24.93 -6.43
N GLN A 332 -27.57 25.54 -5.39
CA GLN A 332 -28.08 25.39 -4.04
C GLN A 332 -29.56 25.74 -4.05
N PHE A 333 -30.39 24.79 -3.61
CA PHE A 333 -31.81 25.01 -3.37
C PHE A 333 -31.94 26.27 -2.51
N LYS A 334 -32.52 27.36 -3.06
CA LYS A 334 -32.77 28.58 -2.29
C LYS A 334 -33.70 28.19 -1.14
N MET A 335 -33.14 28.09 0.07
CA MET A 335 -33.97 28.01 1.27
C MET A 335 -34.85 29.27 1.31
N PRO A 336 -36.15 29.13 1.65
CA PRO A 336 -36.98 30.30 1.92
C PRO A 336 -36.34 31.12 3.05
N PRO A 337 -36.46 32.46 3.04
CA PRO A 337 -35.86 33.31 4.04
C PRO A 337 -36.35 32.91 5.44
N ALA A 338 -35.41 32.71 6.36
CA ALA A 338 -35.72 32.41 7.76
C ALA A 338 -36.51 33.57 8.39
N PRO A 339 -37.52 33.29 9.24
CA PRO A 339 -38.20 34.34 9.99
C PRO A 339 -37.21 35.06 10.92
N VAL A 340 -37.35 36.39 10.98
CA VAL A 340 -36.54 37.28 11.82
C VAL A 340 -36.69 36.87 13.29
N PRO A 341 -35.60 36.52 14.01
CA PRO A 341 -35.69 36.27 15.44
C PRO A 341 -35.81 37.60 16.21
N ALA A 342 -36.68 37.60 17.22
CA ALA A 342 -36.79 38.67 18.22
C ALA A 342 -35.49 38.80 19.04
N PRO A 343 -35.15 40.00 19.55
CA PRO A 343 -33.92 40.22 20.29
C PRO A 343 -33.98 39.51 21.65
N ALA A 344 -33.13 38.50 21.84
CA ALA A 344 -32.87 37.88 23.13
C ALA A 344 -31.40 38.09 23.52
N SER A 345 -31.21 38.40 24.80
CA SER A 345 -29.98 38.77 25.48
C SER A 345 -28.84 37.75 25.32
N THR A 346 -27.64 38.28 25.07
CA THR A 346 -26.37 37.56 25.02
C THR A 346 -26.01 36.95 26.38
N PRO A 347 -25.72 35.64 26.48
CA PRO A 347 -24.87 35.09 27.53
C PRO A 347 -23.42 35.06 27.05
N THR A 348 -22.52 35.60 27.86
CA THR A 348 -21.07 35.51 27.71
C THR A 348 -20.58 34.12 28.13
N TYR A 349 -20.10 33.31 27.18
CA TYR A 349 -19.33 32.09 27.49
C TYR A 349 -17.84 32.37 27.38
N THR A 350 -17.11 32.23 28.49
CA THR A 350 -15.65 32.31 28.55
C THR A 350 -15.05 30.92 28.35
N TYR A 351 -14.36 30.68 27.22
CA TYR A 351 -13.49 29.51 27.07
C TYR A 351 -12.07 29.86 27.55
N LYS A 352 -11.60 29.21 28.61
CA LYS A 352 -10.18 29.22 29.03
C LYS A 352 -9.43 28.13 28.28
N TYR A 353 -8.42 28.49 27.50
CA TYR A 353 -7.37 27.58 27.03
C TYR A 353 -6.10 27.81 27.87
N PRO A 354 -5.42 26.77 28.39
CA PRO A 354 -4.16 26.95 29.10
C PRO A 354 -2.98 26.44 28.26
N TYR A 355 -2.28 27.32 27.53
CA TYR A 355 -0.86 27.10 27.18
C TYR A 355 -0.19 28.46 26.91
N ALA A 356 0.86 28.76 27.68
CA ALA A 356 1.74 29.90 27.48
C ALA A 356 2.78 29.59 26.39
N TYR A 357 3.08 30.54 25.50
CA TYR A 357 4.14 30.42 24.49
C TYR A 357 4.98 31.70 24.43
N GLU A 358 6.30 31.52 24.39
CA GLU A 358 7.34 32.56 24.25
C GLU A 358 7.39 33.13 22.82
N THR A 359 7.73 34.41 22.71
CA THR A 359 7.78 35.16 21.44
C THR A 359 9.19 35.10 20.81
N ALA A 360 9.30 34.60 19.57
CA ALA A 360 10.51 34.75 18.74
C ALA A 360 10.50 36.09 18.00
N SER A 361 11.68 36.72 17.87
CA SER A 361 11.80 38.03 17.21
C SER A 361 11.53 37.94 15.70
N SER A 362 10.95 39.00 15.13
CA SER A 362 10.54 39.09 13.71
C SER A 362 11.69 38.81 12.71
N PHE A 363 12.94 38.96 13.13
CA PHE A 363 14.13 38.73 12.31
C PHE A 363 14.46 37.24 12.14
N GLU A 364 14.27 36.41 13.16
CA GLU A 364 14.59 34.98 13.11
C GLU A 364 13.64 34.22 12.17
N ALA A 365 12.34 34.53 12.23
CA ALA A 365 11.32 33.93 11.37
C ALA A 365 11.54 34.23 9.88
N VAL A 366 12.04 35.43 9.55
CA VAL A 366 12.33 35.85 8.18
C VAL A 366 13.62 35.22 7.66
N SER A 367 14.67 35.12 8.49
CA SER A 367 15.92 34.44 8.11
C SER A 367 15.70 32.95 7.79
N PHE A 368 14.88 32.26 8.61
CA PHE A 368 14.51 30.86 8.40
C PHE A 368 13.64 30.66 7.15
N ALA A 369 12.73 31.60 6.87
CA ALA A 369 11.93 31.58 5.64
C ALA A 369 12.79 31.81 4.36
N LEU A 370 13.88 32.58 4.47
CA LEU A 370 14.84 32.80 3.39
C LEU A 370 15.75 31.60 3.18
N GLU A 371 16.21 30.90 4.24
CA GLU A 371 16.92 29.61 4.12
C GLU A 371 16.02 28.51 3.52
N ALA A 372 14.72 28.54 3.81
CA ALA A 372 13.73 27.63 3.25
C ALA A 372 13.32 27.95 1.79
N SER A 373 13.86 29.03 1.21
CA SER A 373 13.49 29.49 -0.13
C SER A 373 13.99 28.55 -1.25
N PRO A 374 13.32 28.51 -2.41
CA PRO A 374 13.73 27.67 -3.55
C PRO A 374 15.20 27.87 -3.98
N PRO A 375 15.78 29.10 -3.97
CA PRO A 375 17.21 29.31 -4.18
C PRO A 375 18.12 28.56 -3.20
N GLY A 376 17.81 28.59 -1.89
CA GLY A 376 18.59 27.89 -0.85
C GLY A 376 18.49 26.36 -0.89
N GLN A 377 17.56 25.83 -1.68
CA GLN A 377 17.31 24.38 -1.83
C GLN A 377 17.64 23.83 -3.21
N MET A 378 18.29 24.62 -4.07
CA MET A 378 18.73 24.18 -5.40
C MET A 378 19.60 22.92 -5.34
N TRP A 379 20.36 22.71 -4.27
CA TRP A 379 21.16 21.49 -4.08
C TRP A 379 20.30 20.21 -4.17
N ARG A 380 19.05 20.23 -3.73
CA ARG A 380 18.15 19.05 -3.78
C ARG A 380 17.84 18.65 -5.22
N ILE A 381 17.62 19.62 -6.10
CA ILE A 381 17.33 19.34 -7.51
C ILE A 381 18.60 19.00 -8.30
N VAL A 382 19.73 19.60 -7.94
CA VAL A 382 21.04 19.24 -8.49
C VAL A 382 21.38 17.80 -8.12
N VAL A 383 21.36 17.45 -6.83
CA VAL A 383 21.62 16.08 -6.35
C VAL A 383 20.65 15.08 -6.95
N SER A 384 19.35 15.41 -7.01
CA SER A 384 18.35 14.55 -7.65
C SER A 384 18.69 14.23 -9.11
N ARG A 385 18.94 15.26 -9.91
CA ARG A 385 19.28 15.10 -11.33
C ARG A 385 20.59 14.35 -11.51
N THR A 386 21.60 14.64 -10.70
CA THR A 386 22.87 13.91 -10.71
C THR A 386 22.66 12.42 -10.41
N LEU A 387 21.88 12.05 -9.40
CA LEU A 387 21.60 10.65 -9.08
C LEU A 387 20.82 9.93 -10.18
N LEU A 388 19.83 10.60 -10.79
CA LEU A 388 19.07 10.06 -11.91
C LEU A 388 19.93 9.90 -13.16
N THR A 389 20.80 10.87 -13.47
CA THR A 389 21.74 10.82 -14.59
C THR A 389 22.78 9.72 -14.40
N ILE A 390 23.37 9.59 -13.20
CA ILE A 390 24.31 8.50 -12.89
C ILE A 390 23.62 7.14 -13.04
N SER A 391 22.38 7.01 -12.57
CA SER A 391 21.61 5.76 -12.71
C SER A 391 21.31 5.44 -14.18
N ALA A 392 20.95 6.44 -14.98
CA ALA A 392 20.71 6.27 -16.41
C ALA A 392 22.00 5.88 -17.17
N LEU A 393 23.13 6.53 -16.86
CA LEU A 393 24.43 6.20 -17.43
C LEU A 393 24.89 4.80 -17.03
N PHE A 394 24.68 4.40 -15.77
CA PHE A 394 24.95 3.05 -15.30
C PHE A 394 24.16 2.01 -16.09
N TRP A 395 22.85 2.24 -16.31
CA TRP A 395 22.04 1.34 -17.12
C TRP A 395 22.46 1.33 -18.59
N ALA A 396 22.80 2.48 -19.18
CA ALA A 396 23.31 2.54 -20.54
C ALA A 396 24.61 1.74 -20.70
N LEU A 397 25.56 1.89 -19.76
CA LEU A 397 26.80 1.13 -19.75
C LEU A 397 26.57 -0.36 -19.50
N LEU A 398 25.65 -0.72 -18.61
CA LEU A 398 25.28 -2.12 -18.34
C LEU A 398 24.68 -2.78 -19.58
N ILE A 399 23.82 -2.06 -20.31
CA ILE A 399 23.22 -2.52 -21.57
C ILE A 399 24.29 -2.66 -22.65
N LEU A 400 25.20 -1.69 -22.80
CA LEU A 400 26.29 -1.77 -23.77
C LEU A 400 27.24 -2.95 -23.45
N ALA A 401 27.60 -3.12 -22.18
CA ALA A 401 28.42 -4.24 -21.72
C ALA A 401 27.71 -5.59 -21.95
N PHE A 402 26.40 -5.66 -21.71
CA PHE A 402 25.58 -6.83 -21.98
C PHE A 402 25.56 -7.16 -23.48
N LEU A 403 25.27 -6.17 -24.33
CA LEU A 403 25.22 -6.35 -25.78
C LEU A 403 26.58 -6.74 -26.36
N SER A 404 27.69 -6.25 -25.80
CA SER A 404 29.05 -6.57 -26.27
C SER A 404 29.50 -8.02 -26.02
N LYS A 405 28.84 -8.74 -25.11
CA LYS A 405 29.25 -10.07 -24.61
C LYS A 405 28.08 -11.03 -24.43
N ILE A 406 26.98 -10.80 -25.17
CA ILE A 406 25.72 -11.52 -24.99
C ILE A 406 25.85 -13.05 -25.19
N GLU A 407 26.80 -13.48 -26.04
CA GLU A 407 27.11 -14.88 -26.30
C GLU A 407 27.92 -15.55 -25.17
N GLU A 408 28.67 -14.78 -24.37
CA GLU A 408 29.49 -15.28 -23.24
C GLU A 408 28.67 -15.45 -21.94
N TYR A 409 27.59 -14.67 -21.76
CA TYR A 409 26.92 -14.58 -20.45
C TYR A 409 25.91 -15.69 -20.13
N GLY A 410 25.54 -16.57 -21.07
CA GLY A 410 24.72 -17.77 -20.80
C GLY A 410 23.46 -17.49 -19.96
N THR A 411 23.40 -17.97 -18.70
CA THR A 411 22.33 -17.72 -17.71
C THR A 411 22.69 -16.66 -16.65
N GLN A 412 23.91 -16.13 -16.68
CA GLN A 412 24.42 -15.15 -15.70
C GLN A 412 23.89 -13.73 -15.93
N TRP A 413 23.32 -13.44 -17.10
CA TRP A 413 22.69 -12.14 -17.39
C TRP A 413 21.61 -11.77 -16.38
N PHE A 414 20.90 -12.76 -15.84
CA PHE A 414 19.87 -12.57 -14.83
C PHE A 414 20.44 -11.96 -13.54
N ASN A 415 21.60 -12.45 -13.08
CA ASN A 415 22.28 -11.91 -11.90
C ASN A 415 22.80 -10.49 -12.14
N MET A 416 23.21 -10.18 -13.37
CA MET A 416 23.69 -8.86 -13.75
C MET A 416 22.55 -7.83 -13.78
N ILE A 417 21.36 -8.21 -14.28
CA ILE A 417 20.17 -7.35 -14.27
C ILE A 417 19.66 -7.15 -12.84
N ILE A 418 19.58 -8.21 -12.02
CA ILE A 418 19.16 -8.11 -10.62
C ILE A 418 20.16 -7.23 -9.84
N GLY A 419 21.47 -7.42 -10.05
CA GLY A 419 22.51 -6.57 -9.47
C GLY A 419 22.35 -5.11 -9.89
N GLY A 420 22.08 -4.85 -11.17
CA GLY A 420 21.84 -3.51 -11.69
C GLY A 420 20.57 -2.85 -11.13
N MET A 421 19.49 -3.62 -10.94
CA MET A 421 18.26 -3.16 -10.28
C MET A 421 18.52 -2.79 -8.83
N VAL A 422 19.23 -3.63 -8.07
CA VAL A 422 19.55 -3.35 -6.65
C VAL A 422 20.45 -2.12 -6.52
N PHE A 423 21.47 -1.99 -7.38
CA PHE A 423 22.42 -0.87 -7.35
C PHE A 423 21.78 0.48 -7.73
N SER A 424 20.79 0.47 -8.64
CA SER A 424 20.13 1.69 -9.12
C SER A 424 18.84 2.06 -8.36
N PHE A 425 18.22 1.12 -7.64
CA PHE A 425 16.98 1.35 -6.91
C PHE A 425 17.11 2.48 -5.87
N PHE A 426 18.17 2.43 -5.05
CA PHE A 426 18.36 3.41 -3.98
C PHE A 426 18.68 4.83 -4.51
N PRO A 427 19.60 5.03 -5.47
CA PRO A 427 19.83 6.33 -6.11
C PRO A 427 18.59 6.90 -6.81
N ILE A 428 17.84 6.08 -7.54
CA ILE A 428 16.61 6.51 -8.23
C ILE A 428 15.55 6.94 -7.21
N TYR A 429 15.35 6.14 -6.17
CA TYR A 429 14.38 6.41 -5.11
C TYR A 429 14.69 7.73 -4.38
N ILE A 430 15.94 7.92 -3.96
CA ILE A 430 16.39 9.17 -3.32
C ILE A 430 16.28 10.35 -4.28
N GLY A 431 16.66 10.20 -5.54
CA GLY A 431 16.54 11.23 -6.57
C GLY A 431 15.11 11.72 -6.74
N VAL A 432 14.16 10.80 -6.86
CA VAL A 432 12.72 11.12 -6.98
C VAL A 432 12.18 11.78 -5.71
N LEU A 433 12.57 11.32 -4.51
CA LEU A 433 12.16 11.93 -3.25
C LEU A 433 12.67 13.36 -3.08
N LEU A 434 13.93 13.61 -3.46
CA LEU A 434 14.52 14.95 -3.39
C LEU A 434 13.84 15.93 -4.36
N GLU A 435 13.51 15.48 -5.56
CA GLU A 435 12.80 16.29 -6.54
C GLU A 435 11.36 16.60 -6.11
N ASP A 436 10.62 15.60 -5.62
CA ASP A 436 9.26 15.78 -5.10
C ASP A 436 9.26 16.73 -3.89
N SER A 437 10.24 16.59 -2.99
CA SER A 437 10.42 17.48 -1.84
C SER A 437 10.65 18.92 -2.27
N TYR A 438 11.55 19.15 -3.26
CA TYR A 438 11.82 20.48 -3.80
C TYR A 438 10.59 21.09 -4.47
N ARG A 439 9.86 20.32 -5.30
CA ARG A 439 8.64 20.79 -5.99
C ARG A 439 7.54 21.21 -5.01
N LYS A 440 7.31 20.41 -3.96
CA LYS A 440 6.33 20.72 -2.91
C LYS A 440 6.68 22.01 -2.17
N ARG A 441 7.95 22.18 -1.78
CA ARG A 441 8.43 23.38 -1.07
C ARG A 441 8.40 24.62 -1.96
N LYS A 442 8.81 24.51 -3.22
CA LYS A 442 8.71 25.61 -4.20
C LYS A 442 7.27 26.08 -4.40
N LYS A 443 6.32 25.14 -4.49
CA LYS A 443 4.90 25.46 -4.62
C LYS A 443 4.34 26.13 -3.37
N LEU A 444 4.74 25.66 -2.19
CA LEU A 444 4.36 26.27 -0.91
C LEU A 444 4.92 27.69 -0.79
N PHE A 445 6.22 27.87 -1.08
CA PHE A 445 6.89 29.17 -1.10
C PHE A 445 6.18 30.16 -2.01
N ASN A 446 5.85 29.76 -3.24
CA ASN A 446 5.12 30.63 -4.17
C ASN A 446 3.73 31.02 -3.65
N LYS A 447 3.07 30.16 -2.86
CA LYS A 447 1.74 30.45 -2.28
C LYS A 447 1.83 31.45 -1.11
N ILE A 448 2.92 31.42 -0.35
CA ILE A 448 3.12 32.28 0.83
C ILE A 448 3.92 33.56 0.53
N LYS A 449 4.63 33.62 -0.61
CA LYS A 449 5.52 34.74 -0.98
C LYS A 449 4.82 36.10 -0.98
N GLU A 450 3.68 36.22 -1.65
CA GLU A 450 2.92 37.48 -1.70
C GLU A 450 2.36 37.91 -0.33
N PRO A 451 1.70 37.03 0.44
CA PRO A 451 1.31 37.32 1.82
C PRO A 451 2.48 37.77 2.69
N LEU A 452 3.64 37.09 2.60
CA LEU A 452 4.84 37.43 3.36
C LEU A 452 5.36 38.83 3.01
N MET A 453 5.42 39.15 1.70
CA MET A 453 5.87 40.46 1.21
C MET A 453 4.93 41.59 1.66
N LYS A 454 3.61 41.34 1.68
CA LYS A 454 2.61 42.31 2.17
C LYS A 454 2.72 42.52 3.69
N LEU A 455 2.95 41.46 4.45
CA LEU A 455 3.17 41.53 5.91
C LEU A 455 4.48 42.27 6.24
N GLN A 456 5.55 42.02 5.49
CA GLN A 456 6.83 42.71 5.65
C GLN A 456 6.70 44.20 5.31
N ALA A 457 6.00 44.54 4.23
CA ALA A 457 5.71 45.93 3.88
C ALA A 457 4.85 46.64 4.94
N ALA A 458 3.84 45.96 5.49
CA ALA A 458 2.97 46.49 6.55
C ALA A 458 3.72 46.67 7.88
N SER A 459 4.63 45.79 8.24
CA SER A 459 5.49 45.93 9.43
C SER A 459 6.43 47.14 9.31
N ILE A 460 7.05 47.32 8.14
CA ILE A 460 7.92 48.47 7.86
C ILE A 460 7.15 49.80 7.94
N GLN A 461 5.88 49.82 7.49
CA GLN A 461 5.04 51.03 7.55
C GLN A 461 4.48 51.35 8.94
N THR A 462 4.26 50.34 9.80
CA THR A 462 3.54 50.53 11.07
C THR A 462 4.44 50.56 12.30
N GLY A 463 5.71 50.19 12.17
CA GLY A 463 6.67 50.17 13.29
C GLY A 463 6.31 49.17 14.41
N LYS A 464 5.32 48.30 14.20
CA LYS A 464 4.84 47.31 15.18
C LYS A 464 5.39 45.92 14.86
N GLU A 465 5.83 45.21 15.90
CA GLU A 465 6.21 43.80 15.81
C GLU A 465 4.99 42.94 15.49
N ILE A 466 5.13 42.04 14.51
CA ILE A 466 4.07 41.12 14.11
C ILE A 466 3.98 40.01 15.18
N PRO A 467 2.80 39.73 15.76
CA PRO A 467 2.65 38.62 16.69
C PRO A 467 3.01 37.28 16.01
N ALA A 468 3.88 36.49 16.65
CA ALA A 468 4.50 35.25 16.16
C ALA A 468 3.52 34.16 15.66
N LYS A 469 2.21 34.35 15.83
CA LYS A 469 1.16 33.40 15.47
C LYS A 469 1.00 33.15 13.97
N VAL A 470 1.65 33.94 13.10
CA VAL A 470 1.52 33.80 11.65
C VAL A 470 2.58 32.85 11.04
N LEU A 471 3.68 32.55 11.75
CA LEU A 471 4.81 31.81 11.17
C LEU A 471 5.55 30.90 12.16
N THR A 472 4.85 30.10 12.97
CA THR A 472 5.52 28.95 13.62
C THR A 472 5.56 27.76 12.67
N LEU A 473 6.66 27.65 11.91
CA LEU A 473 6.99 26.46 11.11
C LEU A 473 7.48 25.38 12.08
N SER A 474 6.75 24.27 12.22
CA SER A 474 7.17 23.15 13.08
C SER A 474 8.51 22.54 12.62
N PRO A 475 9.31 21.97 13.55
CA PRO A 475 10.57 21.30 13.23
C PRO A 475 10.39 20.10 12.28
N PRO A 476 11.46 19.60 11.65
CA PRO A 476 11.36 18.59 10.58
C PRO A 476 10.81 17.27 11.12
N GLY A 477 9.56 16.94 10.75
CA GLY A 477 8.94 15.65 11.09
C GLY A 477 7.41 15.66 11.15
N GLN A 478 6.78 16.84 11.30
CA GLN A 478 5.32 16.95 11.34
C GLN A 478 4.75 17.61 10.07
N LEU A 479 3.60 17.12 9.61
CA LEU A 479 2.84 17.70 8.51
C LEU A 479 2.41 19.13 8.86
N TRP A 480 2.67 20.06 7.95
CA TRP A 480 2.36 21.48 8.06
C TRP A 480 0.87 21.71 8.41
N LYS A 481 0.60 22.34 9.56
CA LYS A 481 -0.67 23.02 9.85
C LYS A 481 -0.48 24.52 9.59
N ILE A 482 -1.26 25.08 8.68
CA ILE A 482 -1.45 26.52 8.62
C ILE A 482 -2.60 26.81 9.56
N ILE A 483 -2.35 27.54 10.64
CA ILE A 483 -3.41 28.18 11.42
C ILE A 483 -3.41 29.63 10.94
N ILE A 484 -4.46 30.03 10.22
CA ILE A 484 -4.74 31.44 9.90
C ILE A 484 -5.56 32.01 11.04
#